data_AF-A0A0E9MNX1-F1
#
_entry.id   AF-A0A0E9MNX1-F1
#
_cell.length_a   1.000
_cell.length_b   1.000
_cell.length_c   1.000
_cell.angle_alpha   90.00
_cell.angle_beta   90.00
_cell.angle_gamma   90.00
#
_symmetry.space_group_name_H-M   'P 1'
#
loop_
_entity.id
_entity.type
_entity.pdbx_description
1 polymer ?
#
loop_
_entity_poly.entity_id
_entity_poly.type
_entity_poly.pdbx_seq_one_letter_code
_entity_poly.pdbx_strand_id
1 'polypeptide(L)'
;MDLDALLHHYFGRTRLDTLAPEAVTRGREALAIDFGVEQEPGRKFALWVLMHALGIAPLPAEAFPKHPELKRAAEDWLTASERVVNSTLDRSAPDEG
;
A
#
# COMPACT_ATOMS: atom_id res chain seq x y z
N MET A 1 -14.28 0.82 -7.73
CA MET A 1 -12.97 0.24 -8.06
C MET A 1 -12.76 -0.94 -7.12
N ASP A 2 -12.36 -2.10 -7.63
CA ASP A 2 -12.34 -3.37 -6.86
C ASP A 2 -10.90 -3.79 -6.58
N LEU A 3 -10.54 -3.87 -5.30
CA LEU A 3 -9.19 -4.22 -4.83
C LEU A 3 -8.83 -5.67 -5.18
N ASP A 4 -9.82 -6.57 -5.16
CA ASP A 4 -9.64 -7.99 -5.45
C ASP A 4 -9.32 -8.20 -6.94
N ALA A 5 -10.00 -7.45 -7.81
CA ALA A 5 -9.72 -7.44 -9.25
C ALA A 5 -8.31 -6.91 -9.59
N LEU A 6 -7.84 -5.89 -8.86
CA LEU A 6 -6.48 -5.37 -8.97
C LEU A 6 -5.43 -6.42 -8.55
N LEU A 7 -5.63 -7.06 -7.41
CA LEU A 7 -4.73 -8.09 -6.91
C LEU A 7 -4.64 -9.28 -7.87
N HIS A 8 -5.78 -9.70 -8.44
CA HIS A 8 -5.81 -10.76 -9.44
C HIS A 8 -5.08 -10.37 -10.73
N HIS A 9 -5.25 -9.13 -11.19
CA HIS A 9 -4.61 -8.64 -12.42
C HIS A 9 -3.08 -8.54 -12.29
N TYR A 10 -2.58 -8.03 -11.16
CA TYR A 10 -1.13 -7.82 -10.97
C TYR A 10 -0.38 -9.04 -10.46
N PHE A 11 -1.01 -9.89 -9.64
CA PHE A 11 -0.31 -10.99 -8.96
C PHE A 11 -0.83 -12.37 -9.35
N GLY A 12 -1.87 -12.46 -10.17
CA GLY A 12 -2.48 -13.72 -10.60
C GLY A 12 -3.16 -14.52 -9.47
N ARG A 13 -3.07 -14.09 -8.20
CA ARG A 13 -3.69 -14.71 -6.99
C ARG A 13 -3.91 -13.69 -5.87
N THR A 14 -4.99 -13.89 -5.10
CA THR A 14 -5.47 -13.05 -3.98
C THR A 14 -4.65 -13.16 -2.68
N ARG A 15 -3.51 -13.87 -2.67
CA ARG A 15 -2.69 -14.11 -1.46
C ARG A 15 -1.22 -13.79 -1.70
N LEU A 16 -0.81 -12.61 -1.22
CA LEU A 16 0.56 -12.11 -1.26
C LEU A 16 1.54 -13.04 -0.53
N ASP A 17 1.06 -13.72 0.51
CA ASP A 17 1.76 -14.68 1.38
C ASP A 17 2.25 -15.95 0.65
N THR A 18 1.84 -16.17 -0.60
CA THR A 18 2.21 -17.36 -1.40
C THR A 18 3.02 -17.06 -2.66
N LEU A 19 3.44 -15.81 -2.87
CA LEU A 19 4.21 -15.40 -4.04
C LEU A 19 5.67 -15.85 -3.92
N ALA A 20 6.17 -16.50 -4.97
CA ALA A 20 7.60 -16.77 -5.12
C ALA A 20 8.38 -15.44 -5.12
N PRO A 21 9.58 -15.37 -4.53
CA PRO A 21 10.36 -14.14 -4.42
C PRO A 21 10.65 -13.47 -5.78
N GLU A 22 10.77 -14.23 -6.88
CA GLU A 22 10.91 -13.64 -8.21
C GLU A 22 9.61 -12.98 -8.71
N ALA A 23 8.45 -13.51 -8.33
CA ALA A 23 7.14 -12.94 -8.66
C ALA A 23 6.86 -11.66 -7.86
N VAL A 24 7.37 -11.58 -6.62
CA VAL A 24 7.34 -10.33 -5.83
C VAL A 24 8.20 -9.26 -6.50
N THR A 25 9.40 -9.59 -6.94
CA THR A 25 10.29 -8.62 -7.63
C THR A 25 9.69 -8.11 -8.94
N ARG A 26 9.20 -9.01 -9.81
CA ARG A 26 8.53 -8.58 -11.05
C ARG A 26 7.23 -7.80 -10.79
N GLY A 27 6.47 -8.20 -9.77
CA GLY A 27 5.27 -7.49 -9.35
C GLY A 27 5.58 -6.07 -8.88
N ARG A 28 6.66 -5.86 -8.13
CA ARG A 28 7.12 -4.54 -7.66
C ARG A 28 7.50 -3.61 -8.82
N GLU A 29 8.22 -4.13 -9.81
CA GLU A 29 8.61 -3.34 -11.00
C GLU A 29 7.39 -2.94 -11.82
N ALA A 30 6.49 -3.89 -12.12
CA ALA A 30 5.24 -3.62 -12.83
C ALA A 30 4.37 -2.61 -12.08
N LEU A 31 4.29 -2.72 -10.74
CA LEU A 31 3.50 -1.81 -9.91
C LEU A 31 4.06 -0.39 -9.91
N ALA A 32 5.38 -0.24 -9.87
CA ALA A 32 6.03 1.07 -9.93
C ALA A 32 5.84 1.75 -11.30
N ILE A 33 5.91 0.96 -12.39
CA ILE A 33 5.64 1.44 -13.76
C ILE A 33 4.19 1.91 -13.87
N ASP A 34 3.25 1.08 -13.43
CA ASP A 34 1.83 1.38 -13.54
C ASP A 34 1.41 2.57 -12.67
N PHE A 35 1.98 2.70 -11.48
CA PHE A 35 1.79 3.90 -10.64
C PHE A 35 2.29 5.18 -11.33
N GLY A 36 3.39 5.10 -12.08
CA GLY A 36 3.97 6.24 -12.81
C GLY A 36 3.09 6.73 -13.95
N VAL A 37 2.41 5.82 -14.66
CA VAL A 37 1.56 6.16 -15.83
C VAL A 37 0.09 6.38 -15.46
N GLU A 38 -0.34 5.96 -14.28
CA GLU A 38 -1.73 6.09 -13.85
C GLU A 38 -2.14 7.56 -13.64
N GLN A 39 -3.29 7.92 -14.21
CA GLN A 39 -3.89 9.25 -14.18
C GLN A 39 -5.22 9.29 -13.43
N GLU A 40 -5.90 8.16 -13.28
CA GLU A 40 -7.14 8.06 -12.51
C GLU A 40 -6.81 8.14 -11.01
N PRO A 41 -7.32 9.15 -10.28
CA PRO A 41 -6.89 9.44 -8.91
C PRO A 41 -7.18 8.31 -7.93
N GLY A 42 -8.33 7.64 -8.05
CA GLY A 42 -8.70 6.49 -7.22
C GLY A 42 -7.78 5.30 -7.45
N ARG A 43 -7.49 4.96 -8.71
CA ARG A 43 -6.55 3.89 -9.07
C ARG A 43 -5.13 4.20 -8.66
N LYS A 44 -4.68 5.43 -8.82
CA LYS A 44 -3.35 5.87 -8.39
C LYS A 44 -3.19 5.72 -6.87
N PHE A 45 -4.21 6.09 -6.10
CA PHE A 45 -4.22 5.88 -4.65
C PHE A 45 -4.20 4.39 -4.29
N ALA A 46 -5.02 3.56 -4.92
CA ALA A 46 -5.04 2.12 -4.66
C ALA A 46 -3.68 1.45 -4.96
N LEU A 47 -3.03 1.83 -6.07
CA LEU A 47 -1.67 1.36 -6.39
C LEU A 47 -0.65 1.79 -5.34
N TRP A 48 -0.72 3.03 -4.86
CA TRP A 48 0.17 3.53 -3.81
C TRP A 48 -0.01 2.78 -2.49
N VAL A 49 -1.26 2.50 -2.08
CA VAL A 49 -1.55 1.70 -0.87
C VAL A 49 -0.95 0.31 -0.96
N LEU A 50 -1.04 -0.31 -2.14
CA LEU A 50 -0.42 -1.61 -2.40
C LEU A 50 1.11 -1.55 -2.37
N MET A 51 1.72 -0.49 -2.94
CA MET A 51 3.17 -0.23 -2.81
C MET A 51 3.58 -0.04 -1.35
N HIS A 52 2.74 0.60 -0.53
CA HIS A 52 3.02 0.83 0.88
C HIS A 52 2.98 -0.47 1.67
N ALA A 53 1.98 -1.34 1.42
CA ALA A 53 1.91 -2.68 2.01
C ALA A 53 3.13 -3.55 1.63
N LEU A 54 3.71 -3.32 0.46
CA LEU A 54 4.94 -3.98 -0.01
C LEU A 54 6.24 -3.32 0.50
N GLY A 55 6.15 -2.20 1.23
CA GLY A 55 7.32 -1.48 1.77
C GLY A 55 8.12 -0.71 0.73
N ILE A 56 7.52 -0.36 -0.42
CA ILE A 56 8.20 0.31 -1.55
C ILE A 56 7.54 1.63 -1.97
N ALA A 57 6.50 2.06 -1.26
CA ALA A 57 5.81 3.28 -1.62
C ALA A 57 6.73 4.51 -1.47
N PRO A 58 6.72 5.42 -2.46
CA PRO A 58 7.31 6.75 -2.31
C PRO A 58 6.50 7.56 -1.28
N LEU A 59 7.09 8.64 -0.77
CA LEU A 59 6.41 9.51 0.20
C LEU A 59 5.16 10.13 -0.44
N PRO A 60 4.07 10.40 0.32
CA PRO A 60 2.86 11.02 -0.21
C PRO A 60 3.11 12.31 -1.01
N ALA A 61 4.10 13.12 -0.59
CA ALA A 61 4.50 14.34 -1.29
C ALA A 61 5.15 14.10 -2.66
N GLU A 62 5.85 12.97 -2.83
CA GLU A 62 6.50 12.55 -4.07
C GLU A 62 5.53 11.78 -4.98
N ALA A 63 4.65 10.99 -4.37
CA ALA A 63 3.61 10.20 -5.02
C ALA A 63 2.51 11.07 -5.65
N PHE A 64 2.12 12.14 -4.95
CA PHE A 64 0.97 12.98 -5.29
C PHE A 64 1.32 14.49 -5.31
N PRO A 65 2.36 14.93 -6.05
CA PRO A 65 2.85 16.31 -5.99
C PRO A 65 1.83 17.34 -6.51
N LYS A 66 0.91 16.90 -7.39
CA LYS A 66 -0.13 17.75 -7.99
C LYS A 66 -1.55 17.45 -7.49
N HIS A 67 -1.68 16.51 -6.54
CA HIS A 67 -2.97 16.03 -6.05
C HIS A 67 -3.03 16.18 -4.53
N PRO A 68 -3.31 17.39 -4.01
CA PRO A 68 -3.33 17.64 -2.58
C PRO A 68 -4.37 16.78 -1.85
N GLU A 69 -5.50 16.47 -2.49
CA GLU A 69 -6.50 15.54 -1.94
C GLU A 69 -5.96 14.12 -1.75
N LEU A 70 -5.21 13.59 -2.73
CA LEU A 70 -4.63 12.25 -2.66
C LEU A 70 -3.47 12.19 -1.67
N LYS A 71 -2.65 13.25 -1.64
CA LYS A 71 -1.58 13.39 -0.66
C LYS A 71 -2.14 13.30 0.76
N ARG A 72 -3.20 14.07 1.06
CA ARG A 72 -3.85 14.04 2.37
C ARG A 72 -4.44 12.68 2.69
N ALA A 73 -5.12 12.04 1.73
CA ALA A 73 -5.65 10.69 1.92
C ALA A 73 -4.55 9.66 2.23
N ALA A 74 -3.38 9.79 1.61
CA ALA A 74 -2.22 8.95 1.87
C ALA A 74 -1.60 9.21 3.26
N GLU A 75 -1.51 10.47 3.69
CA GLU A 75 -1.07 10.84 5.05
C GLU A 75 -2.04 10.33 6.13
N ASP A 76 -3.35 10.45 5.90
CA ASP A 76 -4.40 9.92 6.77
C ASP A 76 -4.31 8.38 6.88
N TRP A 77 -4.03 7.70 5.75
CA TRP A 77 -3.80 6.25 5.72
C TRP A 77 -2.58 5.83 6.55
N LEU A 78 -1.43 6.51 6.39
CA LEU A 78 -0.21 6.22 7.18
C LEU A 78 -0.46 6.39 8.67
N THR A 79 -1.12 7.48 9.05
CA THR A 79 -1.46 7.74 10.45
C THR A 79 -2.38 6.65 11.00
N ALA A 80 -3.34 6.17 10.20
CA ALA A 80 -4.25 5.10 10.61
C ALA A 80 -3.54 3.74 10.72
N SER A 81 -2.65 3.41 9.79
CA SER A 81 -1.92 2.14 9.80
C SER A 81 -0.94 2.06 10.99
N GLU A 82 -0.27 3.15 11.32
CA GLU A 82 0.61 3.25 12.51
C GLU A 82 -0.15 3.02 13.81
N ARG A 83 -1.36 3.58 13.96
CA ARG A 83 -2.18 3.38 15.18
C ARG A 83 -2.59 1.92 15.38
N VAL A 84 -2.90 1.20 14.29
CA VAL A 84 -3.27 -0.22 14.38
C VAL A 84 -2.08 -1.06 14.86
N VAL A 85 -0.87 -0.75 14.38
CA VAL A 85 0.37 -1.41 14.81
C VAL A 85 0.68 -1.08 16.28
N ASN A 86 0.60 0.18 16.68
CA ASN A 86 0.93 0.61 18.05
C ASN A 86 -0.10 0.11 19.09
N SER A 87 -1.38 0.03 18.73
CA SER A 87 -2.44 -0.52 19.61
C SER A 87 -2.26 -2.01 19.89
N THR A 88 -1.66 -2.75 18.95
CA THR A 88 -1.36 -4.18 19.13
C THR A 88 -0.20 -4.39 20.11
N LEU A 89 0.76 -3.47 20.16
CA LEU A 89 1.91 -3.53 21.06
C LEU A 89 1.55 -3.14 22.50
N ASP A 90 0.63 -2.20 22.70
CA ASP A 90 0.19 -1.73 24.03
C ASP A 90 -0.57 -2.80 24.84
N ARG A 91 -1.20 -3.78 24.18
CA ARG A 91 -1.87 -4.92 24.85
C ARG A 91 -0.92 -5.99 25.40
N SER A 92 0.38 -5.90 25.13
CA SER A 92 1.37 -6.92 25.56
C SER A 92 2.12 -6.55 26.84
N ALA A 93 1.76 -5.48 27.55
CA ALA A 93 2.24 -5.28 28.91
C ALA A 93 1.61 -6.34 29.82
N PRO A 94 2.39 -7.23 30.47
CA PRO A 94 1.85 -8.12 31.47
C PRO A 94 1.32 -7.28 32.63
N ASP A 95 0.09 -7.55 33.01
CA ASP A 95 -0.51 -7.14 34.28
C ASP A 95 0.32 -7.81 35.39
N GLU A 96 1.35 -7.12 35.88
CA GLU A 96 1.99 -7.45 37.15
C GLU A 96 1.24 -6.68 38.25
N GLY A 97 0.33 -7.38 38.93
CA GLY A 97 -0.42 -6.86 40.07
C GLY A 97 -1.35 -7.87 40.73
#